data_AF-A0A937IW08-F1
#
_entry.id   AF-A0A937IW08-F1
#
_cell.length_a   1.000
_cell.length_b   1.000
_cell.length_c   1.000
_cell.angle_alpha   90.00
_cell.angle_beta   90.00
_cell.angle_gamma   90.00
#
_symmetry.space_group_name_H-M   'P 1'
#
loop_
_entity.id
_entity.type
_entity.pdbx_description
1 polymer ?
#
loop_
_entity_poly.entity_id
_entity_poly.type
_entity_poly.pdbx_seq_one_letter_code
_entity_poly.pdbx_strand_id
1 'polypeptide(L)'
;LNRSPSRSAPYVGESAFAHKGGLHVSAVEKDPKCYEHIDPELVGNHRHIVVSDQSGKSNILAMFRRIGLKVDSKDPKISRLVEQVKELEFAGYAYDGADASLELLARRSLENIPEYFRLNSFRVIDERRWNAKDKLITLSEATIKAQVNGEVFMTVGEGNGPVNALDRALREVLLPIYPSLEDIKLIDYKVRILTPSDATGAVTRVMIESSDSNGKRWTTVGVSANIVDASYAALRDAIIYKLYSDKVVPLAAKGK
;
A
#
# COMPACT_ATOMS: atom_id res chain seq x y z
N LEU A 1 8.39 -10.48 28.81
CA LEU A 1 9.17 -10.22 27.58
C LEU A 1 8.28 -10.54 26.38
N ASN A 2 7.69 -9.52 25.76
CA ASN A 2 6.86 -9.66 24.56
C ASN A 2 7.56 -8.88 23.43
N ARG A 3 8.58 -9.51 22.83
CA ARG A 3 9.40 -8.90 21.76
C ARG A 3 9.14 -9.65 20.47
N SER A 4 8.87 -8.93 19.39
CA SER A 4 8.74 -9.53 18.07
C SER A 4 10.05 -10.23 17.68
N PRO A 5 10.01 -11.48 17.20
CA PRO A 5 11.20 -12.18 16.73
C PRO A 5 11.82 -11.48 15.52
N SER A 6 13.11 -11.74 15.27
CA SER A 6 13.80 -11.25 14.08
C SER A 6 13.11 -11.79 12.82
N ARG A 7 12.94 -10.95 11.78
CA ARG A 7 12.37 -11.39 10.49
C ARG A 7 13.20 -12.50 9.84
N SER A 8 14.52 -12.54 10.10
CA SER A 8 15.44 -13.56 9.60
C SER A 8 15.66 -14.74 10.55
N ALA A 9 14.88 -14.85 11.63
CA ALA A 9 15.02 -15.97 12.56
C ALA A 9 14.82 -17.30 11.82
N PRO A 10 15.68 -18.31 12.03
CA PRO A 10 15.50 -19.63 11.43
C PRO A 10 14.13 -20.20 11.77
N TYR A 11 13.49 -20.87 10.79
CA TYR A 11 12.15 -21.48 10.86
C TYR A 11 10.98 -20.51 11.09
N VAL A 12 11.05 -19.63 12.08
CA VAL A 12 9.89 -18.83 12.54
C VAL A 12 9.90 -17.38 12.06
N GLY A 13 11.01 -16.93 11.46
CA GLY A 13 11.10 -15.60 10.88
C GLY A 13 10.23 -15.46 9.63
N GLU A 14 9.64 -14.29 9.44
CA GLU A 14 8.82 -13.95 8.25
C GLU A 14 9.61 -14.10 6.93
N SER A 15 10.94 -13.97 6.98
CA SER A 15 11.83 -14.13 5.82
C SER A 15 12.47 -15.51 5.73
N ALA A 16 12.17 -16.45 6.64
CA ALA A 16 12.82 -17.76 6.69
C ALA A 16 12.53 -18.64 5.45
N PHE A 17 11.36 -18.45 4.83
CA PHE A 17 10.92 -19.13 3.61
C PHE A 17 10.57 -18.13 2.50
N ALA A 18 11.29 -17.01 2.48
CA ALA A 18 11.10 -15.96 1.49
C ALA A 18 11.98 -16.16 0.26
N HIS A 19 11.38 -16.17 -0.94
CA HIS A 19 12.07 -16.32 -2.21
C HIS A 19 11.90 -15.07 -3.06
N LYS A 20 13.01 -14.37 -3.32
CA LYS A 20 13.02 -13.09 -4.04
C LYS A 20 13.52 -13.21 -5.48
N GLY A 21 14.61 -13.93 -5.71
CA GLY A 21 15.20 -14.05 -7.05
C GLY A 21 14.36 -14.89 -8.00
N GLY A 22 14.14 -14.43 -9.23
CA GLY A 22 13.28 -15.12 -10.19
C GLY A 22 13.69 -16.57 -10.51
N LEU A 23 14.99 -16.89 -10.51
CA LEU A 23 15.48 -18.26 -10.66
C LEU A 23 15.12 -19.13 -9.45
N HIS A 24 15.23 -18.60 -8.24
CA HIS A 24 14.88 -19.31 -7.00
C HIS A 24 13.37 -19.60 -6.98
N VAL A 25 12.55 -18.61 -7.34
CA VAL A 25 11.09 -18.78 -7.42
C VAL A 25 10.71 -19.81 -8.48
N SER A 26 11.35 -19.78 -9.65
CA SER A 26 11.11 -20.78 -10.70
C SER A 26 11.46 -22.21 -10.26
N ALA A 27 12.51 -22.37 -9.46
CA ALA A 27 12.93 -23.66 -8.95
C ALA A 27 12.04 -24.15 -7.80
N VAL A 28 11.74 -23.30 -6.81
CA VAL A 28 10.91 -23.67 -5.64
C VAL A 28 9.47 -24.04 -6.05
N GLU A 29 8.95 -23.42 -7.11
CA GLU A 29 7.63 -23.76 -7.66
C GLU A 29 7.62 -25.14 -8.35
N LYS A 30 8.76 -25.64 -8.82
CA LYS A 30 8.89 -26.97 -9.43
C LYS A 30 9.21 -28.05 -8.40
N ASP A 31 10.19 -27.78 -7.57
CA ASP A 31 10.60 -28.64 -6.46
C ASP A 31 11.01 -27.75 -5.27
N PRO A 32 10.16 -27.65 -4.23
CA PRO A 32 10.46 -26.89 -3.03
C PRO A 32 11.79 -27.26 -2.37
N LYS A 33 12.22 -28.53 -2.46
CA LYS A 33 13.42 -29.05 -1.80
C LYS A 33 14.72 -28.44 -2.32
N CYS A 34 14.69 -27.77 -3.48
CA CYS A 34 15.86 -27.06 -4.00
C CYS A 34 16.29 -25.88 -3.11
N TYR A 35 15.35 -25.24 -2.41
CA TYR A 35 15.61 -24.03 -1.62
C TYR A 35 14.93 -24.03 -0.23
N GLU A 36 14.01 -24.97 0.02
CA GLU A 36 13.34 -25.14 1.31
C GLU A 36 13.85 -26.42 1.97
N HIS A 37 14.50 -26.24 3.13
CA HIS A 37 15.08 -27.32 3.92
C HIS A 37 14.00 -28.20 4.59
N ILE A 38 12.83 -27.64 4.85
CA ILE A 38 11.61 -28.32 5.31
C ILE A 38 10.39 -27.65 4.66
N ASP A 39 9.25 -28.33 4.70
CA ASP A 39 7.97 -27.69 4.39
C ASP A 39 7.65 -26.62 5.46
N PRO A 40 7.46 -25.34 5.08
CA PRO A 40 7.19 -24.26 6.02
C PRO A 40 5.94 -24.47 6.88
N GLU A 41 4.93 -25.18 6.36
CA GLU A 41 3.68 -25.41 7.09
C GLU A 41 3.90 -26.26 8.35
N LEU A 42 4.92 -27.12 8.35
CA LEU A 42 5.28 -27.97 9.49
C LEU A 42 5.73 -27.19 10.73
N VAL A 43 6.19 -25.94 10.54
CA VAL A 43 6.62 -25.05 11.62
C VAL A 43 5.68 -23.87 11.83
N GLY A 44 4.47 -23.93 11.25
CA GLY A 44 3.50 -22.85 11.31
C GLY A 44 3.92 -21.61 10.54
N ASN A 45 4.83 -21.76 9.56
CA ASN A 45 5.23 -20.71 8.64
C ASN A 45 4.61 -20.98 7.26
N HIS A 46 4.88 -20.13 6.27
CA HIS A 46 4.42 -20.32 4.91
C HIS A 46 5.47 -19.84 3.91
N ARG A 47 5.41 -20.37 2.68
CA ARG A 47 6.24 -19.87 1.59
C ARG A 47 5.84 -18.45 1.25
N HIS A 48 6.83 -17.55 1.20
CA HIS A 48 6.61 -16.16 0.84
C HIS A 48 7.35 -15.83 -0.47
N ILE A 49 6.62 -15.66 -1.57
CA ILE A 49 7.22 -15.21 -2.83
C ILE A 49 7.24 -13.68 -2.84
N VAL A 50 8.45 -13.13 -2.85
CA VAL A 50 8.68 -11.69 -2.83
C VAL A 50 8.71 -11.16 -4.26
N VAL A 51 8.02 -10.04 -4.49
CA VAL A 51 8.06 -9.29 -5.74
C VAL A 51 8.84 -7.99 -5.55
N SER A 52 9.85 -7.76 -6.39
CA SER A 52 10.79 -6.64 -6.32
C SER A 52 11.49 -6.39 -7.67
N ASP A 53 12.45 -5.47 -7.71
CA ASP A 53 13.43 -5.27 -8.79
C ASP A 53 14.09 -6.54 -9.38
N GLN A 54 14.36 -7.57 -8.57
CA GLN A 54 14.97 -8.85 -8.99
C GLN A 54 13.95 -9.89 -9.46
N SER A 55 12.67 -9.50 -9.53
CA SER A 55 11.59 -10.42 -9.90
C SER A 55 11.50 -10.64 -11.40
N GLY A 56 11.18 -11.89 -11.75
CA GLY A 56 10.82 -12.28 -13.11
C GLY A 56 9.34 -12.57 -13.25
N LYS A 57 8.97 -13.11 -14.42
CA LYS A 57 7.59 -13.57 -14.70
C LYS A 57 7.10 -14.59 -13.67
N SER A 58 7.97 -15.47 -13.19
CA SER A 58 7.61 -16.50 -12.21
C SER A 58 7.12 -15.92 -10.89
N ASN A 59 7.74 -14.84 -10.39
CA ASN A 59 7.31 -14.14 -9.17
C ASN A 59 5.90 -13.56 -9.34
N ILE A 60 5.68 -12.86 -10.46
CA ILE A 60 4.38 -12.25 -10.77
C ILE A 60 3.29 -13.33 -10.91
N LEU A 61 3.57 -14.44 -11.61
CA LEU A 61 2.63 -15.55 -11.74
C LEU A 61 2.33 -16.24 -10.40
N ALA A 62 3.32 -16.40 -9.53
CA ALA A 62 3.11 -16.93 -8.18
C ALA A 62 2.25 -15.99 -7.35
N MET A 63 2.50 -14.68 -7.44
CA MET A 63 1.67 -13.67 -6.79
C MET A 63 0.22 -13.72 -7.28
N PHE A 64 -0.02 -13.85 -8.59
CA PHE A 64 -1.37 -13.99 -9.15
C PHE A 64 -2.13 -15.18 -8.59
N ARG A 65 -1.47 -16.35 -8.47
CA ARG A 65 -2.07 -17.53 -7.85
C ARG A 65 -2.50 -17.24 -6.41
N ARG A 66 -1.65 -16.57 -5.63
CA ARG A 66 -1.93 -16.19 -4.24
C ARG A 66 -3.15 -15.28 -4.12
N ILE A 67 -3.30 -14.29 -5.01
CA ILE A 67 -4.43 -13.34 -5.00
C ILE A 67 -5.66 -13.84 -5.79
N GLY A 68 -5.63 -15.08 -6.27
CA GLY A 68 -6.72 -15.70 -7.03
C GLY A 68 -6.96 -15.11 -8.44
N LEU A 69 -5.96 -14.44 -9.01
CA LEU A 69 -6.04 -13.79 -10.32
C LEU A 69 -5.65 -14.79 -11.43
N LYS A 70 -6.58 -15.10 -12.34
CA LYS A 70 -6.36 -16.05 -13.43
C LYS A 70 -5.96 -15.32 -14.70
N VAL A 71 -4.71 -15.50 -15.13
CA VAL A 71 -4.16 -14.90 -16.35
C VAL A 71 -3.37 -15.96 -17.12
N ASP A 72 -3.45 -15.93 -18.45
CA ASP A 72 -2.60 -16.78 -19.29
C ASP A 72 -1.13 -16.39 -19.08
N SER A 73 -0.29 -17.36 -18.74
CA SER A 73 1.16 -17.20 -18.62
C SER A 73 1.85 -16.54 -19.83
N LYS A 74 1.22 -16.57 -21.00
CA LYS A 74 1.71 -15.97 -22.24
C LYS A 74 1.17 -14.55 -22.49
N ASP A 75 0.30 -14.03 -21.62
CA ASP A 75 -0.26 -12.69 -21.78
C ASP A 75 0.88 -11.64 -21.77
N PRO A 76 1.00 -10.80 -22.82
CA PRO A 76 2.04 -9.78 -22.90
C PRO A 76 1.99 -8.76 -21.75
N LYS A 77 0.82 -8.56 -21.13
CA LYS A 77 0.64 -7.68 -19.96
C LYS A 77 1.48 -8.12 -18.76
N ILE A 78 1.78 -9.41 -18.62
CA ILE A 78 2.66 -9.92 -17.54
C ILE A 78 4.05 -9.32 -17.67
N SER A 79 4.61 -9.31 -18.88
CA SER A 79 5.95 -8.77 -19.12
C SER A 79 5.97 -7.27 -18.83
N ARG A 80 4.91 -6.55 -19.22
CA ARG A 80 4.76 -5.12 -18.92
C ARG A 80 4.67 -4.85 -17.42
N LEU A 81 3.93 -5.67 -16.68
CA LEU A 81 3.84 -5.54 -15.22
C LEU A 81 5.18 -5.80 -14.54
N VAL A 82 5.98 -6.76 -15.01
CA VAL A 82 7.35 -6.99 -14.50
C VAL A 82 8.20 -5.72 -14.66
N GLU A 83 8.20 -5.12 -15.84
CA GLU A 83 8.98 -3.90 -16.09
C GLU A 83 8.45 -2.72 -15.27
N GLN A 84 7.13 -2.55 -15.17
CA GLN A 84 6.51 -1.52 -14.34
C GLN A 84 6.88 -1.66 -12.85
N VAL A 85 6.93 -2.89 -12.32
CA VAL A 85 7.39 -3.15 -10.94
C VAL A 85 8.85 -2.73 -10.77
N LYS A 86 9.73 -3.07 -11.72
CA LYS A 86 11.15 -2.68 -11.66
C LYS A 86 11.33 -1.17 -11.71
N GLU A 87 10.59 -0.49 -12.58
CA GLU A 87 10.61 0.98 -12.70
C GLU A 87 10.18 1.64 -11.39
N LEU A 88 9.10 1.16 -10.77
CA LEU A 88 8.60 1.70 -9.51
C LEU A 88 9.55 1.39 -8.35
N GLU A 89 10.14 0.18 -8.27
CA GLU A 89 11.16 -0.16 -7.27
C GLU A 89 12.40 0.72 -7.42
N PHE A 90 12.85 0.98 -8.65
CA PHE A 90 13.94 1.92 -8.93
C PHE A 90 13.58 3.35 -8.49
N ALA A 91 12.34 3.77 -8.69
CA ALA A 91 11.82 5.06 -8.21
C ALA A 91 11.65 5.11 -6.67
N GLY A 92 11.83 3.98 -5.98
CA GLY A 92 11.88 3.91 -4.53
C GLY A 92 10.78 3.11 -3.86
N TYR A 93 9.82 2.56 -4.62
CA TYR A 93 8.78 1.69 -4.06
C TYR A 93 9.41 0.42 -3.47
N ALA A 94 8.72 -0.19 -2.50
CA ALA A 94 9.13 -1.48 -1.93
C ALA A 94 7.89 -2.36 -1.84
N TYR A 95 7.68 -3.19 -2.86
CA TYR A 95 6.53 -4.09 -2.92
C TYR A 95 6.72 -5.36 -2.09
N ASP A 96 7.94 -5.63 -1.63
CA ASP A 96 8.28 -6.75 -0.74
C ASP A 96 7.63 -6.68 0.65
N GLY A 97 7.14 -5.50 1.05
CA GLY A 97 6.38 -5.29 2.28
C GLY A 97 5.05 -4.58 2.07
N ALA A 98 4.60 -4.39 0.83
CA ALA A 98 3.37 -3.64 0.50
C ALA A 98 2.49 -4.45 -0.47
N ASP A 99 2.03 -5.59 0.03
CA ASP A 99 1.28 -6.59 -0.73
C ASP A 99 -0.03 -6.05 -1.31
N ALA A 100 -0.75 -5.21 -0.57
CA ALA A 100 -1.98 -4.58 -1.07
C ALA A 100 -1.71 -3.60 -2.22
N SER A 101 -0.67 -2.76 -2.12
CA SER A 101 -0.28 -1.87 -3.22
C SER A 101 0.18 -2.64 -4.45
N LEU A 102 0.89 -3.76 -4.27
CA LEU A 102 1.29 -4.64 -5.37
C LEU A 102 0.08 -5.32 -6.03
N GLU A 103 -0.86 -5.82 -5.23
CA GLU A 103 -2.09 -6.43 -5.74
C GLU A 103 -2.91 -5.41 -6.55
N LEU A 104 -3.09 -4.19 -6.04
CA LEU A 104 -3.77 -3.13 -6.79
C LEU A 104 -3.05 -2.78 -8.08
N LEU A 105 -1.71 -2.71 -8.07
CA LEU A 105 -0.92 -2.48 -9.28
C LEU A 105 -1.19 -3.58 -10.33
N ALA A 106 -1.11 -4.86 -9.93
CA ALA A 106 -1.37 -5.98 -10.82
C ALA A 106 -2.78 -5.95 -11.41
N ARG A 107 -3.79 -5.71 -10.56
CA ARG A 107 -5.18 -5.66 -11.00
C ARG A 107 -5.47 -4.47 -11.93
N ARG A 108 -4.88 -3.30 -11.69
CA ARG A 108 -4.94 -2.15 -12.61
C ARG A 108 -4.36 -2.47 -14.00
N SER A 109 -3.28 -3.27 -14.04
CA SER A 109 -2.60 -3.59 -15.30
C SER A 109 -3.26 -4.72 -16.09
N LEU A 110 -4.01 -5.60 -15.43
CA LEU A 110 -4.55 -6.83 -16.04
C LEU A 110 -6.06 -6.79 -16.20
N GLU A 111 -6.75 -6.32 -15.17
CA GLU A 111 -8.19 -6.20 -15.07
C GLU A 111 -8.59 -4.72 -15.23
N ASN A 112 -9.89 -4.44 -15.09
CA ASN A 112 -10.38 -3.07 -15.00
C ASN A 112 -10.91 -2.86 -13.58
N ILE A 113 -10.03 -2.50 -12.64
CA ILE A 113 -10.50 -2.15 -11.29
C ILE A 113 -11.25 -0.83 -11.33
N PRO A 114 -12.35 -0.70 -10.60
CA PRO A 114 -13.13 0.53 -10.60
C PRO A 114 -12.37 1.69 -9.95
N GLU A 115 -12.57 2.89 -10.49
CA GLU A 115 -12.15 4.13 -9.85
C GLU A 115 -13.18 4.51 -8.78
N TYR A 116 -12.92 4.15 -7.52
CA TYR A 116 -13.81 4.45 -6.40
C TYR A 116 -13.94 5.94 -6.10
N PHE A 117 -12.82 6.66 -6.22
CA PHE A 117 -12.72 8.10 -6.06
C PHE A 117 -11.41 8.59 -6.68
N ARG A 118 -11.34 9.89 -6.97
CA ARG A 118 -10.13 10.59 -7.36
C ARG A 118 -9.92 11.79 -6.45
N LEU A 119 -8.71 11.95 -5.89
CA LEU A 119 -8.33 13.22 -5.27
C LEU A 119 -7.74 14.12 -6.36
N ASN A 120 -8.42 15.22 -6.66
CA ASN A 120 -7.99 16.14 -7.70
C ASN A 120 -6.93 17.11 -7.17
N SER A 121 -7.06 17.55 -5.92
CA SER A 121 -6.06 18.38 -5.25
C SER A 121 -6.20 18.29 -3.74
N PHE A 122 -5.10 18.52 -3.02
CA PHE A 122 -5.12 18.84 -1.61
C PHE A 122 -4.22 20.05 -1.32
N ARG A 123 -4.54 20.78 -0.25
CA ARG A 123 -3.69 21.79 0.37
C ARG A 123 -3.68 21.52 1.85
N VAL A 124 -2.49 21.48 2.45
CA VAL A 124 -2.34 21.34 3.90
C VAL A 124 -1.65 22.58 4.46
N ILE A 125 -2.18 23.10 5.55
CA ILE A 125 -1.62 24.20 6.32
C ILE A 125 -1.27 23.65 7.70
N ASP A 126 0.01 23.75 8.06
CA ASP A 126 0.50 23.39 9.39
C ASP A 126 0.75 24.65 10.21
N GLU A 127 0.15 24.74 11.38
CA GLU A 127 0.35 25.81 12.35
C GLU A 127 1.09 25.28 13.59
N ARG A 128 2.22 25.91 13.92
CA ARG A 128 2.91 25.73 15.20
C ARG A 128 3.00 27.07 15.91
N ARG A 129 2.23 27.24 16.99
CA ARG A 129 2.19 28.49 17.76
C ARG A 129 2.23 28.26 19.27
N TRP A 130 2.69 29.26 20.00
CA TRP A 130 2.49 29.35 21.46
C TRP A 130 1.26 30.21 21.73
N ASN A 131 0.34 29.72 22.56
CA ASN A 131 -0.84 30.50 22.94
C ASN A 131 -0.56 31.42 24.14
N ALA A 132 -1.52 32.24 24.54
CA ALA A 132 -1.41 33.18 25.67
C ALA A 132 -1.17 32.52 27.05
N LYS A 133 -1.18 31.19 27.13
CA LYS A 133 -0.89 30.40 28.34
C LYS A 133 0.45 29.66 28.22
N ASP A 134 1.34 30.09 27.32
CA ASP A 134 2.61 29.44 27.00
C ASP A 134 2.49 27.95 26.66
N LYS A 135 1.34 27.54 26.11
CA LYS A 135 1.13 26.18 25.63
C LYS A 135 1.43 26.11 24.13
N LEU A 136 2.30 25.17 23.75
CA LEU A 136 2.55 24.84 22.36
C LEU A 136 1.30 24.19 21.75
N ILE A 137 0.84 24.76 20.64
CA ILE A 137 -0.24 24.25 19.80
C ILE A 137 0.35 23.87 18.46
N THR A 138 0.03 22.65 18.02
CA THR A 138 0.30 22.14 16.68
C THR A 138 -1.02 21.71 16.07
N LEU A 139 -1.40 22.31 14.95
CA LEU A 139 -2.64 22.01 14.24
C LEU A 139 -2.31 21.88 12.76
N SER A 140 -2.96 20.93 12.11
CA SER A 140 -2.93 20.80 10.66
C SER A 140 -4.34 20.87 10.12
N GLU A 141 -4.53 21.63 9.04
CA GLU A 141 -5.78 21.73 8.29
C GLU A 141 -5.53 21.27 6.86
N ALA A 142 -6.33 20.33 6.36
CA ALA A 142 -6.26 19.84 4.99
C ALA A 142 -7.55 20.20 4.24
N THR A 143 -7.43 21.06 3.23
CA THR A 143 -8.50 21.29 2.25
C THR A 143 -8.32 20.35 1.06
N ILE A 144 -9.35 19.60 0.70
CA ILE A 144 -9.31 18.69 -0.46
C ILE A 144 -10.35 19.03 -1.51
N LYS A 145 -10.07 18.64 -2.76
CA LYS A 145 -11.07 18.50 -3.82
C LYS A 145 -11.05 17.05 -4.30
N ALA A 146 -12.10 16.30 -4.01
CA ALA A 146 -12.24 14.91 -4.39
C ALA A 146 -13.39 14.76 -5.39
N GLN A 147 -13.26 13.83 -6.33
CA GLN A 147 -14.31 13.45 -7.25
C GLN A 147 -14.78 12.04 -6.93
N VAL A 148 -16.08 11.87 -6.72
CA VAL A 148 -16.74 10.58 -6.52
C VAL A 148 -17.98 10.56 -7.38
N ASN A 149 -18.19 9.49 -8.15
CA ASN A 149 -19.36 9.38 -9.02
C ASN A 149 -19.53 10.52 -10.05
N GLY A 150 -18.43 11.13 -10.49
CA GLY A 150 -18.46 12.30 -11.36
C GLY A 150 -18.74 13.63 -10.65
N GLU A 151 -19.22 13.62 -9.41
CA GLU A 151 -19.48 14.80 -8.58
C GLU A 151 -18.20 15.23 -7.84
N VAL A 152 -17.98 16.54 -7.73
CA VAL A 152 -16.80 17.13 -7.09
C VAL A 152 -17.18 17.65 -5.71
N PHE A 153 -16.49 17.16 -4.70
CA PHE A 153 -16.62 17.54 -3.30
C PHE A 153 -15.42 18.40 -2.89
N MET A 154 -15.67 19.42 -2.08
CA MET A 154 -14.63 20.20 -1.42
C MET A 154 -14.89 20.18 0.09
N THR A 155 -13.95 19.61 0.84
CA THR A 155 -14.05 19.45 2.29
C THR A 155 -12.77 19.92 2.98
N VAL A 156 -12.88 20.16 4.28
CA VAL A 156 -11.77 20.60 5.13
C VAL A 156 -11.73 19.68 6.35
N GLY A 157 -10.58 19.06 6.58
CA GLY A 157 -10.34 18.24 7.77
C GLY A 157 -9.26 18.86 8.65
N GLU A 158 -9.48 18.86 9.96
CA GLU A 158 -8.48 19.26 10.96
C GLU A 158 -7.91 18.04 11.68
N GLY A 159 -6.61 18.05 11.95
CA GLY A 159 -5.91 16.94 12.60
C GLY A 159 -4.72 17.38 13.44
N ASN A 160 -4.19 16.44 14.19
CA ASN A 160 -2.96 16.64 14.98
C ASN A 160 -1.68 16.61 14.12
N GLY A 161 -1.82 16.44 12.81
CA GLY A 161 -0.75 16.40 11.82
C GLY A 161 -1.34 16.35 10.40
N PRO A 162 -0.53 16.64 9.37
CA PRO A 162 -1.00 16.82 8.00
C PRO A 162 -1.66 15.56 7.42
N VAL A 163 -1.13 14.38 7.76
CA VAL A 163 -1.68 13.10 7.33
C VAL A 163 -3.04 12.83 7.98
N ASN A 164 -3.20 13.14 9.27
CA ASN A 164 -4.48 12.97 9.96
C ASN A 164 -5.55 13.95 9.46
N ALA A 165 -5.17 15.20 9.22
CA ALA A 165 -6.05 16.20 8.62
C ALA A 165 -6.56 15.74 7.24
N LEU A 166 -5.65 15.22 6.40
CA LEU A 166 -5.98 14.70 5.07
C LEU A 166 -6.90 13.47 5.13
N ASP A 167 -6.60 12.49 6.00
CA ASP A 167 -7.44 11.30 6.20
C ASP A 167 -8.86 11.69 6.64
N ARG A 168 -8.98 12.65 7.57
CA ARG A 168 -10.29 13.15 8.02
C ARG A 168 -11.07 13.84 6.90
N ALA A 169 -10.42 14.70 6.12
CA ALA A 169 -11.05 15.37 4.98
C ALA A 169 -11.55 14.36 3.93
N LEU A 170 -10.75 13.32 3.65
CA LEU A 170 -11.12 12.21 2.76
C LEU A 170 -12.32 11.43 3.31
N ARG A 171 -12.30 11.09 4.60
CA ARG A 171 -13.38 10.36 5.28
C ARG A 171 -14.70 11.13 5.27
N GLU A 172 -14.67 12.44 5.40
CA GLU A 172 -15.88 13.28 5.32
C GLU A 172 -16.59 13.14 3.97
N VAL A 173 -15.83 12.98 2.88
CA VAL A 173 -16.38 12.71 1.54
C VAL A 173 -16.77 11.25 1.37
N LEU A 174 -15.92 10.32 1.81
CA LEU A 174 -16.02 8.92 1.45
C LEU A 174 -16.92 8.09 2.37
N LEU A 175 -17.03 8.40 3.67
CA LEU A 175 -17.84 7.60 4.60
C LEU A 175 -19.35 7.60 4.27
N PRO A 176 -19.98 8.73 3.90
CA PRO A 176 -21.39 8.73 3.50
C PRO A 176 -21.67 7.85 2.26
N ILE A 177 -20.65 7.65 1.41
CA ILE A 177 -20.74 6.91 0.16
C ILE A 177 -20.35 5.44 0.35
N TYR A 178 -19.32 5.20 1.16
CA TYR A 178 -18.74 3.90 1.43
C TYR A 178 -18.63 3.67 2.95
N PRO A 179 -19.73 3.33 3.64
CA PRO A 179 -19.74 3.16 5.09
C PRO A 179 -18.76 2.08 5.60
N SER A 180 -18.38 1.10 4.77
CA SER A 180 -17.40 0.07 5.14
C SER A 180 -16.01 0.62 5.45
N LEU A 181 -15.72 1.88 5.10
CA LEU A 181 -14.47 2.56 5.44
C LEU A 181 -14.39 2.99 6.91
N GLU A 182 -15.50 3.04 7.64
CA GLU A 182 -15.52 3.36 9.08
C GLU A 182 -14.67 2.36 9.88
N ASP A 183 -14.59 1.14 9.37
CA ASP A 183 -13.89 0.04 9.99
C ASP A 183 -12.35 0.09 9.82
N ILE A 184 -11.85 0.88 8.87
CA ILE A 184 -10.41 0.95 8.61
C ILE A 184 -9.70 1.76 9.70
N LYS A 185 -8.69 1.15 10.31
CA LYS A 185 -7.73 1.82 11.20
C LYS A 185 -6.32 1.71 10.66
N LEU A 186 -5.58 2.81 10.71
CA LEU A 186 -4.13 2.79 10.56
C LEU A 186 -3.52 2.27 11.86
N ILE A 187 -2.72 1.21 11.77
CA ILE A 187 -2.10 0.56 12.93
C ILE A 187 -0.57 0.66 12.96
N ASP A 188 0.07 0.95 11.82
CA ASP A 188 1.51 1.27 11.76
C ASP A 188 1.80 2.27 10.63
N TYR A 189 2.80 3.10 10.84
CA TYR A 189 3.25 4.14 9.92
C TYR A 189 4.77 4.25 9.95
N LYS A 190 5.43 3.94 8.83
CA LYS A 190 6.89 3.97 8.71
C LYS A 190 7.31 4.85 7.56
N VAL A 191 8.30 5.71 7.81
CA VAL A 191 8.92 6.58 6.82
C VAL A 191 10.38 6.17 6.65
N ARG A 192 10.82 6.08 5.40
CA ARG A 192 12.22 5.83 5.05
C ARG A 192 12.69 6.85 4.04
N ILE A 193 13.85 7.45 4.33
CA ILE A 193 14.56 8.34 3.41
C ILE A 193 15.33 7.47 2.41
N LEU A 194 15.18 7.76 1.12
CA LEU A 194 15.80 7.00 0.04
C LEU A 194 17.06 7.68 -0.51
N THR A 195 17.04 9.01 -0.62
CA THR A 195 18.16 9.82 -1.12
C THR A 195 18.71 10.74 -0.03
N PRO A 196 19.40 10.20 1.00
CA PRO A 196 19.84 10.99 2.16
C PRO A 196 20.80 12.13 1.80
N SER A 197 21.48 12.05 0.64
CA SER A 197 22.31 13.12 0.08
C SER A 197 21.56 14.42 -0.18
N ASP A 198 20.25 14.32 -0.44
CA ASP A 198 19.43 15.46 -0.86
C ASP A 198 18.85 16.22 0.35
N ALA A 199 19.26 15.83 1.57
CA ALA A 199 18.87 16.43 2.85
C ALA A 199 17.34 16.59 2.98
N THR A 200 16.86 17.83 3.14
CA THR A 200 15.42 18.12 3.30
C THR A 200 14.60 17.93 2.03
N GLY A 201 15.24 17.75 0.87
CA GLY A 201 14.59 17.44 -0.41
C GLY A 201 14.55 15.95 -0.75
N ALA A 202 14.98 15.07 0.18
CA ALA A 202 15.11 13.65 -0.09
C ALA A 202 13.77 12.98 -0.43
N VAL A 203 13.83 12.03 -1.37
CA VAL A 203 12.69 11.18 -1.68
C VAL A 203 12.37 10.31 -0.47
N THR A 204 11.10 10.33 -0.06
CA THR A 204 10.58 9.56 1.07
C THR A 204 9.72 8.41 0.58
N ARG A 205 9.90 7.24 1.19
CA ARG A 205 8.98 6.11 1.11
C ARG A 205 8.17 6.03 2.40
N VAL A 206 6.85 6.03 2.26
CA VAL A 206 5.90 5.85 3.36
C VAL A 206 5.25 4.49 3.22
N MET A 207 5.23 3.73 4.31
CA MET A 207 4.54 2.44 4.44
C MET A 207 3.44 2.58 5.49
N ILE A 208 2.24 2.13 5.16
CA ILE A 208 1.08 2.17 6.07
C ILE A 208 0.54 0.76 6.24
N GLU A 209 0.49 0.27 7.47
CA GLU A 209 -0.26 -0.94 7.82
C GLU A 209 -1.66 -0.52 8.29
N SER A 210 -2.67 -1.08 7.64
CA SER A 210 -4.08 -0.87 7.98
C SER A 210 -4.71 -2.17 8.47
N SER A 211 -5.73 -2.06 9.31
CA SER A 211 -6.55 -3.18 9.74
C SER A 211 -8.04 -2.85 9.74
N ASP A 212 -8.88 -3.89 9.64
CA ASP A 212 -10.33 -3.80 9.86
C ASP A 212 -10.78 -4.57 11.13
N SER A 213 -12.06 -4.47 11.49
CA SER A 213 -12.64 -5.13 12.68
C SER A 213 -12.62 -6.64 12.60
N ASN A 214 -12.54 -7.21 11.39
CA ASN A 214 -12.39 -8.65 11.18
C ASN A 214 -10.96 -9.14 11.45
N GLY A 215 -10.05 -8.22 11.80
CA GLY A 215 -8.64 -8.54 12.05
C GLY A 215 -7.83 -8.72 10.76
N LYS A 216 -8.40 -8.43 9.57
CA LYS A 216 -7.62 -8.41 8.33
C LYS A 216 -6.62 -7.27 8.41
N ARG A 217 -5.39 -7.52 7.99
CA ARG A 217 -4.31 -6.53 7.91
C ARG A 217 -3.77 -6.47 6.50
N TRP A 218 -3.36 -5.29 6.07
CA TRP A 218 -2.74 -5.09 4.77
C TRP A 218 -1.79 -3.90 4.81
N THR A 219 -0.74 -3.95 3.98
CA THR A 219 0.25 -2.88 3.93
C THR A 219 0.29 -2.24 2.55
N THR A 220 0.36 -0.91 2.54
CA THR A 220 0.47 -0.11 1.32
C THR A 220 1.68 0.81 1.36
N VAL A 221 2.10 1.26 0.18
CA VAL A 221 3.30 2.08 0.01
C VAL A 221 3.02 3.29 -0.87
N GLY A 222 3.66 4.40 -0.54
CA GLY A 222 3.71 5.60 -1.36
C GLY A 222 5.12 6.20 -1.35
N VAL A 223 5.51 6.80 -2.47
CA VAL A 223 6.84 7.39 -2.64
C VAL A 223 6.72 8.76 -3.26
N SER A 224 7.34 9.76 -2.63
CA SER A 224 7.36 11.14 -3.10
C SER A 224 8.45 11.93 -2.38
N ALA A 225 8.97 12.98 -3.02
CA ALA A 225 9.79 13.98 -2.34
C ALA A 225 8.97 14.80 -1.32
N ASN A 226 7.64 14.81 -1.46
CA ASN A 226 6.74 15.38 -0.47
C ASN A 226 6.16 14.27 0.42
N ILE A 227 6.50 14.30 1.71
CA ILE A 227 6.05 13.29 2.69
C ILE A 227 4.52 13.19 2.82
N VAL A 228 3.80 14.30 2.65
CA VAL A 228 2.33 14.32 2.72
C VAL A 228 1.74 13.63 1.48
N ASP A 229 2.33 13.86 0.31
CA ASP A 229 1.94 13.20 -0.94
C ASP A 229 2.29 11.70 -0.93
N ALA A 230 3.46 11.32 -0.43
CA ALA A 230 3.81 9.91 -0.21
C ALA A 230 2.83 9.22 0.75
N SER A 231 2.43 9.92 1.83
CA SER A 231 1.43 9.43 2.77
C SER A 231 0.05 9.30 2.13
N TYR A 232 -0.35 10.26 1.30
CA TYR A 232 -1.59 10.19 0.54
C TYR A 232 -1.61 8.99 -0.40
N ALA A 233 -0.53 8.75 -1.16
CA ALA A 233 -0.46 7.61 -2.08
C ALA A 233 -0.67 6.27 -1.35
N ALA A 234 -0.03 6.10 -0.19
CA ALA A 234 -0.22 4.92 0.66
C ALA A 234 -1.65 4.81 1.23
N LEU A 235 -2.20 5.92 1.75
CA LEU A 235 -3.58 5.97 2.27
C LEU A 235 -4.62 5.66 1.19
N ARG A 236 -4.44 6.23 -0.01
CA ARG A 236 -5.33 6.00 -1.16
C ARG A 236 -5.38 4.54 -1.52
N ASP A 237 -4.22 3.89 -1.65
CA ASP A 237 -4.17 2.46 -1.95
C ASP A 237 -4.78 1.64 -0.80
N ALA A 238 -4.61 2.04 0.47
CA ALA A 238 -5.21 1.32 1.61
C ALA A 238 -6.74 1.36 1.57
N ILE A 239 -7.32 2.52 1.26
CA ILE A 239 -8.76 2.72 1.09
C ILE A 239 -9.27 1.92 -0.11
N ILE A 240 -8.63 2.05 -1.28
CA ILE A 240 -9.03 1.33 -2.49
C ILE A 240 -8.96 -0.18 -2.28
N TYR A 241 -7.92 -0.66 -1.60
CA TYR A 241 -7.75 -2.09 -1.31
C TYR A 241 -8.89 -2.62 -0.43
N LYS A 242 -9.33 -1.86 0.58
CA LYS A 242 -10.49 -2.24 1.41
C LYS A 242 -11.76 -2.31 0.57
N LEU A 243 -12.08 -1.25 -0.19
CA LEU A 243 -13.29 -1.21 -1.03
C LEU A 243 -13.31 -2.36 -2.05
N TYR A 244 -12.16 -2.62 -2.66
CA TYR A 244 -12.02 -3.72 -3.61
C TYR A 244 -12.16 -5.10 -2.93
N SER A 245 -11.50 -5.30 -1.78
CA SER A 245 -11.57 -6.54 -1.01
C SER A 245 -12.99 -6.86 -0.53
N ASP A 246 -13.72 -5.82 -0.12
CA ASP A 246 -15.11 -5.90 0.31
C ASP A 246 -16.09 -6.05 -0.88
N LYS A 247 -15.57 -6.04 -2.12
CA LYS A 247 -16.34 -6.10 -3.37
C LYS A 247 -17.39 -4.99 -3.46
N VAL A 248 -17.07 -3.82 -2.91
CA VAL A 248 -17.93 -2.64 -3.01
C VAL A 248 -18.05 -2.28 -4.49
N VAL A 249 -19.29 -2.11 -4.94
CA VAL A 249 -19.57 -1.63 -6.30
C VAL A 249 -19.37 -0.11 -6.30
N PRO A 250 -18.52 0.45 -7.19
CA PRO A 250 -18.39 1.90 -7.29
C PRO A 250 -19.73 2.52 -7.71
N LEU A 251 -19.97 3.76 -7.29
CA LEU A 251 -21.09 4.51 -7.85
C LEU A 251 -20.84 4.77 -9.34
N ALA A 252 -21.80 4.39 -10.19
CA ALA A 252 -21.71 4.57 -11.63
C ALA A 252 -21.85 6.05 -11.98
N ALA A 253 -20.80 6.63 -12.58
CA ALA A 253 -20.80 8.02 -13.02
C ALA A 253 -22.11 8.31 -13.77
N LYS A 254 -22.88 9.29 -13.28
CA LYS A 254 -24.05 9.78 -14.01
C LYS A 254 -23.58 10.14 -15.42
N GLY A 255 -24.12 9.45 -16.42
CA GLY A 255 -23.77 9.67 -17.81
C GLY A 255 -23.86 11.16 -18.12
N LYS A 256 -22.80 11.70 -18.71
CA LYS A 256 -22.84 13.02 -19.35
C LYS A 256 -23.64 12.93 -20.64
#